data_AF-A0A378W2A6-F1
#
_entry.id   AF-A0A378W2A6-F1
#
_cell.length_a   1.000
_cell.length_b   1.000
_cell.length_c   1.000
_cell.angle_alpha   90.00
_cell.angle_beta   90.00
_cell.angle_gamma   90.00
#
_symmetry.space_group_name_H-M   'P 1'
#
loop_
_entity.id
_entity.type
_entity.pdbx_description
1 polymer ?
#
loop_
_entity_poly.entity_id
_entity_poly.type
_entity_poly.pdbx_seq_one_letter_code
_entity_poly.pdbx_strand_id
1 'polypeptide(L)'
;MYKAIAVGFLFFTIATILGALWAADAWGRYWSWDPKETWAFIVWLNYAVWLHLRLVAGWRGKVLAWWAIIGLFVTAFAFIGVNMFLSGLHSYGTL
;
A
#
# COMPACT_ATOMS: atom_id res chain seq x y z
N MET A 1 9.31 -5.70 17.01
CA MET A 1 8.07 -5.38 16.28
C MET A 1 8.07 -3.99 15.63
N TYR A 2 8.22 -2.87 16.37
CA TYR A 2 8.14 -1.53 15.73
C TYR A 2 9.20 -1.27 14.65
N LYS A 3 10.45 -1.72 14.86
CA LYS A 3 11.53 -1.59 13.86
C LYS A 3 11.20 -2.32 12.55
N ALA A 4 10.57 -3.50 12.63
CA ALA A 4 10.18 -4.27 11.45
C ALA A 4 9.10 -3.56 10.63
N ILE A 5 8.13 -2.90 11.29
CA ILE A 5 7.08 -2.15 10.62
C ILE A 5 7.61 -0.84 10.02
N ALA A 6 8.53 -0.16 10.72
CA ALA A 6 9.20 1.02 10.19
C ALA A 6 10.09 0.68 8.97
N VAL A 7 10.83 -0.43 9.01
CA VAL A 7 11.60 -0.92 7.86
C VAL A 7 10.66 -1.32 6.72
N GLY A 8 9.57 -2.02 7.01
CA GLY A 8 8.55 -2.36 6.02
C GLY A 8 7.95 -1.12 5.34
N PHE A 9 7.63 -0.08 6.11
CA PHE A 9 7.15 1.20 5.57
C PHE A 9 8.18 1.90 4.68
N LEU A 10 9.46 1.89 5.08
CA LEU A 10 10.54 2.47 4.28
C LEU A 10 10.67 1.75 2.93
N PHE A 11 10.72 0.41 2.95
CA PHE A 11 10.77 -0.40 1.74
C PHE A 11 9.53 -0.21 0.88
N PHE A 12 8.34 -0.13 1.48
CA PHE A 12 7.09 0.10 0.75
C PHE A 12 7.04 1.48 0.10
N THR A 13 7.55 2.50 0.78
CA THR A 13 7.68 3.86 0.23
C THR A 13 8.62 3.88 -0.97
N ILE A 14 9.79 3.23 -0.86
CA ILE A 14 10.74 3.10 -1.98
C ILE A 14 10.10 2.33 -3.14
N ALA A 15 9.42 1.22 -2.86
CA ALA A 15 8.74 0.42 -3.89
C ALA A 15 7.63 1.23 -4.60
N THR A 16 6.90 2.07 -3.88
CA THR A 16 5.86 2.95 -4.45
C THR A 16 6.48 4.01 -5.35
N ILE A 17 7.59 4.63 -4.94
CA ILE A 17 8.32 5.63 -5.74
C ILE A 17 8.91 4.98 -7.00
N LEU A 18 9.56 3.82 -6.87
CA LEU A 18 10.08 3.08 -8.03
C LEU A 18 8.94 2.66 -8.98
N GLY A 19 7.80 2.25 -8.44
CA GLY A 19 6.60 1.94 -9.22
C GLY A 19 6.08 3.15 -10.01
N ALA A 20 6.03 4.34 -9.39
CA ALA A 20 5.62 5.57 -10.04
C ALA A 20 6.62 6.03 -11.12
N LEU A 21 7.93 5.85 -10.89
CA LEU A 21 8.97 6.12 -11.90
C LEU A 21 8.84 5.17 -13.10
N TRP A 22 8.57 3.89 -12.85
CA TRP A 22 8.34 2.91 -13.90
C TRP A 22 7.04 3.19 -14.68
N ALA A 23 5.96 3.60 -14.00
CA ALA A 23 4.71 4.00 -14.64
C ALA A 23 4.91 5.20 -15.59
N ALA A 24 5.78 6.15 -15.22
CA ALA A 24 6.15 7.26 -16.08
C ALA A 24 6.90 6.80 -17.36
N ASP A 25 7.76 5.80 -17.24
CA ASP A 25 8.48 5.22 -18.39
C ASP A 25 7.54 4.38 -19.29
N ALA A 26 6.64 3.61 -18.69
CA ALA A 26 5.73 2.72 -19.41
C ALA A 26 4.57 3.45 -20.11
N TRP A 27 3.99 4.47 -19.47
CA TRP A 27 2.75 5.13 -19.93
C TRP A 27 2.86 6.66 -20.04
N GLY A 28 4.05 7.25 -19.80
CA GLY A 28 4.29 8.69 -19.93
C GLY A 28 3.69 9.54 -18.80
N ARG A 29 3.17 8.92 -17.73
CA ARG A 29 2.53 9.59 -16.58
C ARG A 29 2.99 8.95 -15.27
N TYR A 30 3.34 9.76 -14.28
CA TYR A 30 3.82 9.30 -12.97
C TYR A 30 2.73 8.66 -12.09
N TRP A 31 1.48 9.06 -12.30
CA TRP A 31 0.33 8.62 -11.50
C TRP A 31 -0.95 8.90 -12.27
N SER A 32 -1.76 7.88 -12.48
CA SER A 32 -3.03 7.91 -13.23
C SER A 32 -4.24 7.61 -12.35
N TRP A 33 -4.08 7.44 -11.04
CA TRP A 33 -5.15 7.03 -10.11
C TRP A 33 -5.78 5.68 -10.47
N ASP A 34 -5.03 4.84 -11.19
CA ASP A 34 -5.49 3.49 -11.49
C ASP A 34 -5.76 2.71 -10.19
N PRO A 35 -6.63 1.69 -10.22
CA PRO A 35 -6.91 0.90 -9.03
C PRO A 35 -5.63 0.41 -8.33
N LYS A 36 -4.62 0.00 -9.09
CA LYS A 36 -3.32 -0.46 -8.52
C LYS A 36 -2.58 0.66 -7.79
N GLU A 37 -2.54 1.86 -8.35
CA GLU A 37 -1.86 3.02 -7.76
C GLU A 37 -2.63 3.55 -6.54
N THR A 38 -3.95 3.69 -6.66
CA THR A 38 -4.82 4.14 -5.56
C THR A 38 -4.71 3.21 -4.35
N TRP A 39 -4.68 1.90 -4.57
CA TRP A 39 -4.53 0.94 -3.48
C TRP A 39 -3.11 0.88 -2.91
N ALA A 40 -2.07 1.10 -3.72
CA ALA A 40 -0.72 1.30 -3.19
C ALA A 40 -0.69 2.52 -2.23
N PHE A 41 -1.39 3.61 -2.57
CA PHE A 41 -1.52 4.77 -1.70
C PHE A 41 -2.33 4.48 -0.42
N ILE A 42 -3.41 3.68 -0.51
CA ILE A 42 -4.19 3.25 0.66
C ILE A 42 -3.33 2.42 1.62
N VAL A 43 -2.51 1.48 1.11
CA VAL A 43 -1.57 0.71 1.94
C VAL A 43 -0.53 1.62 2.56
N TRP A 44 0.02 2.57 1.79
CA TRP A 44 0.96 3.55 2.31
C TRP A 44 0.36 4.37 3.47
N LEU A 45 -0.86 4.87 3.30
CA LEU A 45 -1.61 5.57 4.35
C LEU A 45 -1.87 4.67 5.57
N ASN A 46 -2.17 3.38 5.36
CA ASN A 46 -2.36 2.45 6.46
C ASN A 46 -1.11 2.34 7.35
N TYR A 47 0.06 2.15 6.72
CA TYR A 47 1.34 2.14 7.44
C TYR A 47 1.64 3.49 8.09
N ALA A 48 1.37 4.61 7.41
CA ALA A 48 1.58 5.95 7.95
C ALA A 48 0.71 6.20 9.19
N VAL A 49 -0.58 5.85 9.16
CA VAL A 49 -1.50 5.95 10.30
C VAL A 49 -1.05 5.08 11.45
N TRP A 50 -0.63 3.83 11.18
CA TRP A 50 -0.10 2.94 12.21
C TRP A 50 1.13 3.54 12.91
N LEU A 51 2.06 4.08 12.11
CA LEU A 51 3.29 4.68 12.61
C LEU A 51 3.02 5.99 13.38
N HIS A 52 2.06 6.80 12.90
CA HIS A 52 1.63 8.04 13.54
C HIS A 52 0.93 7.79 14.89
N LEU A 53 0.00 6.82 14.94
CA LEU A 53 -0.65 6.40 16.19
C LEU A 53 0.35 5.84 17.20
N ARG A 54 1.41 5.17 16.72
CA ARG A 54 2.46 4.64 17.59
C ARG A 54 3.38 5.75 18.13
N LEU A 55 3.82 6.67 17.27
CA LEU A 55 4.84 7.68 17.60
C LEU A 55 4.26 8.92 18.28
N VAL A 56 3.09 9.40 17.83
CA VAL A 56 2.49 10.66 18.29
C VAL A 56 1.49 10.39 19.42
N ALA A 57 0.59 9.41 19.25
CA ALA A 57 -0.43 9.13 20.26
C ALA A 57 0.07 8.23 21.41
N GLY A 58 1.27 7.66 21.30
CA GLY A 58 1.86 6.81 22.35
C GLY A 58 1.10 5.52 22.61
N TRP A 59 0.21 5.11 21.70
CA TRP A 59 -0.61 3.91 21.87
C TRP A 59 0.33 2.69 21.96
N ARG A 60 0.10 1.85 22.98
CA ARG A 60 0.84 0.60 23.22
C ARG A 60 -0.15 -0.48 23.63
N GLY A 61 0.07 -1.73 23.18
CA GLY A 61 -0.76 -2.87 23.57
C GLY A 61 -1.66 -3.42 22.44
N LYS A 62 -2.78 -4.03 22.82
CA LYS A 62 -3.67 -4.85 21.96
C LYS A 62 -4.21 -4.12 20.73
N VAL A 63 -4.41 -2.80 20.82
CA VAL A 63 -5.00 -2.00 19.73
C VAL A 63 -4.10 -1.97 18.50
N LEU A 64 -2.77 -1.84 18.68
CA LEU A 64 -1.83 -1.89 17.55
C LEU A 64 -1.63 -3.28 16.97
N ALA A 65 -1.86 -4.33 17.77
CA ALA A 65 -1.83 -5.70 17.29
C ALA A 65 -3.03 -5.99 16.37
N TRP A 66 -4.23 -5.54 16.78
CA TRP A 66 -5.42 -5.58 15.91
C TRP A 66 -5.25 -4.72 14.66
N TRP A 67 -4.66 -3.54 14.78
CA TRP A 67 -4.35 -2.71 13.62
C TRP A 67 -3.32 -3.37 12.69
N ALA A 68 -2.32 -4.10 13.20
CA ALA A 68 -1.42 -4.86 12.33
C ALA A 68 -2.15 -5.95 11.52
N ILE A 69 -3.17 -6.59 12.10
CA ILE A 69 -4.01 -7.60 11.41
C ILE A 69 -4.86 -6.93 10.33
N ILE A 70 -5.51 -5.80 10.63
CA ILE A 70 -6.30 -5.06 9.65
C ILE A 70 -5.39 -4.54 8.52
N GLY A 71 -4.20 -4.01 8.85
CA GLY A 71 -3.22 -3.58 7.86
C GLY A 71 -2.74 -4.72 6.96
N LEU A 72 -2.59 -5.93 7.51
CA LEU A 72 -2.28 -7.12 6.73
C LEU A 72 -3.43 -7.48 5.77
N PHE A 73 -4.68 -7.35 6.22
CA PHE A 73 -5.85 -7.58 5.37
C PHE A 73 -5.99 -6.53 4.25
N VAL A 74 -5.75 -5.25 4.57
CA VAL A 74 -5.72 -4.14 3.59
C VAL A 74 -4.61 -4.36 2.56
N THR A 75 -3.43 -4.79 3.00
CA THR A 75 -2.30 -5.10 2.10
C THR A 75 -2.60 -6.32 1.24
N ALA A 76 -3.15 -7.39 1.81
CA ALA A 76 -3.57 -8.57 1.05
C ALA A 76 -4.65 -8.23 0.01
N PHE A 77 -5.61 -7.37 0.37
CA PHE A 77 -6.62 -6.88 -0.56
C PHE A 77 -6.02 -5.98 -1.65
N ALA A 78 -5.04 -5.14 -1.33
CA ALA A 78 -4.34 -4.33 -2.33
C ALA A 78 -3.58 -5.18 -3.36
N PHE A 79 -2.98 -6.30 -2.95
CA PHE A 79 -2.25 -7.21 -3.85
C PHE A 79 -3.16 -8.17 -4.62
N ILE A 80 -4.13 -8.79 -3.94
CA ILE A 80 -5.01 -9.83 -4.52
C ILE A 80 -6.33 -9.24 -4.99
N GLY A 81 -7.00 -8.47 -4.12
CA GLY A 81 -8.32 -7.92 -4.37
C GLY A 81 -8.35 -6.92 -5.52
N VAL A 82 -7.33 -6.07 -5.65
CA VAL A 82 -7.26 -5.11 -6.77
C VAL A 82 -7.03 -5.82 -8.09
N ASN A 83 -6.19 -6.85 -8.08
CA ASN A 83 -5.90 -7.64 -9.29
C ASN A 83 -7.14 -8.46 -9.73
N MET A 84 -7.92 -8.97 -8.77
CA MET A 84 -9.10 -9.81 -9.05
C MET A 84 -10.41 -9.05 -9.26
N PHE A 85 -10.62 -7.90 -8.60
CA PHE A 85 -11.92 -7.20 -8.59
C PHE A 85 -11.90 -5.81 -9.26
N LEU A 86 -10.75 -5.12 -9.34
CA LEU A 86 -10.65 -3.83 -10.01
C LEU A 86 -9.70 -3.91 -11.21
N SER A 87 -10.25 -4.35 -12.34
CA SER A 87 -9.60 -4.22 -13.64
C SER A 87 -9.46 -2.74 -14.01
N GLY A 88 -8.21 -2.26 -14.10
CA GLY A 88 -7.85 -0.97 -14.70
C GLY A 88 -6.79 -1.18 -15.77
N LEU A 89 -7.13 -0.83 -17.01
CA LEU A 89 -6.37 -0.85 -18.29
C LEU A 89 -5.60 -2.11 -18.72
N HIS A 90 -5.42 -3.12 -17.88
CA HIS A 90 -4.86 -4.43 -18.28
C HIS A 90 -5.90 -5.56 -18.23
N SER A 91 -7.06 -5.34 -18.87
CA SER A 91 -7.85 -6.45 -19.39
C SER A 91 -7.17 -6.94 -20.68
N TYR A 92 -6.12 -7.77 -20.58
CA TYR A 92 -5.77 -8.69 -21.67
C TYR A 92 -6.69 -9.90 -21.59
N GLY A 93 -7.99 -9.63 -21.71
CA GLY A 93 -9.07 -10.58 -21.76
C GLY A 93 -9.87 -10.35 -23.04
N THR A 94 -9.21 -10.45 -24.19
CA THR A 94 -9.89 -10.79 -25.43
C THR A 94 -9.39 -12.16 -25.83
N LEU A 95 -10.30 -13.14 -25.67
CA LEU A 95 -10.40 -14.45 -26.33
C LEU A 95 -9.10 -15.11 -26.83
#